data_AF-A0A6N6M4G0-F1
#
_entry.id   AF-A0A6N6M4G0-F1
#
_cell.length_a   1.000
_cell.length_b   1.000
_cell.length_c   1.000
_cell.angle_alpha   90.00
_cell.angle_beta   90.00
_cell.angle_gamma   90.00
#
_symmetry.space_group_name_H-M   'P 1'
#
loop_
_entity.id
_entity.type
_entity.pdbx_description
1 polymer ?
#
loop_
_entity_poly.entity_id
_entity_poly.type
_entity_poly.pdbx_seq_one_letter_code
_entity_poly.pdbx_strand_id
1 'polypeptide(L)'
;MIQKLKTHYKKAFRTTLLAQDKLTKKWYHLFSVIELQTDDEYPYNIPNNKWKDNCVRTKQSGLDSYSFYLAIDEFSSVDRALNVFSNPINNFEIDGKEISFFNKSFIKEPSGEYPLVFTSNYYSEKGVASIVPVRKSGLLIWCQIDNERKTENQFISLTTSKETQAIQQLTIDWLGFDIIQKREHIGNVYLSAPNPYFREINLSLSTNPIGIFYKILTRKKHFEPLTFRIIDKHGDAIALDKAFKINDQEGLINLPHEPNSFELRIYNRDNNLIALQGPSTFIKSIKVGISLKQADLQVNKETEKGSEKYVIEKFSRDKPLLIGETKNFNSEHYFKNADKTREHIELANRSEFIFFPGAKSENEKAQLREKAKSEIRKIINKAEDTCYLCDPYFRSIDIVDYAFHIKNTGIKINILNSKEAILKINGEVQKINETLETYNSNPFSDIEVHSLRGKSILHDRFIITDEKVWFIGSSFNEFGNRATCIARIPDSSGRLIIKEIEKWYNSDSYSQNIIEYAKNI
;
A
#
# COMPACT_ATOMS: atom_id res chain seq x y z
N MET A 1 -13.53 -10.71 -25.64
CA MET A 1 -14.42 -11.34 -24.63
C MET A 1 -15.67 -10.50 -24.39
N ILE A 2 -15.53 -9.17 -24.27
CA ILE A 2 -16.65 -8.29 -23.95
C ILE A 2 -17.83 -8.36 -24.95
N GLN A 3 -17.56 -8.46 -26.25
CA GLN A 3 -18.60 -8.59 -27.28
C GLN A 3 -19.43 -9.88 -27.15
N LYS A 4 -18.87 -10.95 -26.57
CA LYS A 4 -19.63 -12.18 -26.29
C LYS A 4 -20.48 -12.02 -25.03
N LEU A 5 -19.90 -11.42 -23.99
CA LEU A 5 -20.56 -11.25 -22.69
C LEU A 5 -21.67 -10.20 -22.72
N LYS A 6 -21.65 -9.23 -23.65
CA LYS A 6 -22.63 -8.14 -23.71
C LYS A 6 -24.09 -8.62 -23.71
N THR A 7 -24.34 -9.80 -24.28
CA THR A 7 -25.67 -10.45 -24.34
C THR A 7 -26.25 -10.78 -22.96
N HIS A 8 -25.42 -10.81 -21.91
CA HIS A 8 -25.84 -11.04 -20.53
C HIS A 8 -26.25 -9.76 -19.79
N TYR A 9 -26.07 -8.59 -20.40
CA TYR A 9 -26.36 -7.30 -19.79
C TYR A 9 -27.44 -6.57 -20.59
N LYS A 10 -28.34 -5.86 -19.89
CA LYS A 10 -29.48 -5.16 -20.51
C LYS A 10 -29.25 -3.69 -20.71
N LYS A 11 -28.60 -3.06 -19.72
CA LYS A 11 -28.36 -1.62 -19.67
C LYS A 11 -27.01 -1.36 -19.00
N ALA A 12 -26.61 -0.11 -18.94
CA ALA A 12 -25.45 0.32 -18.17
C ALA A 12 -25.75 1.62 -17.42
N PHE A 13 -25.11 1.81 -16.28
CA PHE A 13 -25.07 3.10 -15.61
C PHE A 13 -23.68 3.67 -15.70
N ARG A 14 -23.55 4.97 -15.88
CA ARG A 14 -22.26 5.64 -15.82
C ARG A 14 -22.26 6.63 -14.68
N THR A 15 -21.31 6.47 -13.78
CA THR A 15 -21.00 7.43 -12.73
C THR A 15 -19.80 8.26 -13.18
N THR A 16 -19.95 9.58 -13.27
CA THR A 16 -18.91 10.48 -13.76
C THR A 16 -18.65 11.62 -12.78
N LEU A 17 -17.39 11.81 -12.44
CA LEU A 17 -16.88 13.00 -11.78
C LEU A 17 -16.46 14.02 -12.85
N LEU A 18 -16.98 15.24 -12.73
CA LEU A 18 -16.82 16.32 -13.70
C LEU A 18 -16.30 17.60 -13.04
N ALA A 19 -15.56 18.39 -13.82
CA ALA A 19 -15.25 19.77 -13.53
C ALA A 19 -15.88 20.69 -14.57
N GLN A 20 -16.54 21.75 -14.14
CA GLN A 20 -17.01 22.82 -15.03
C GLN A 20 -16.19 24.07 -14.78
N ASP A 21 -15.55 24.58 -15.83
CA ASP A 21 -14.87 25.87 -15.81
C ASP A 21 -15.91 26.99 -15.61
N LYS A 22 -15.70 27.85 -14.61
CA LYS A 22 -16.63 28.93 -14.28
C LYS A 22 -16.66 30.04 -15.33
N LEU A 23 -15.55 30.28 -16.03
CA LEU A 23 -15.41 31.31 -17.05
C LEU A 23 -15.95 30.81 -18.39
N THR A 24 -15.40 29.71 -18.90
CA THR A 24 -15.74 29.20 -20.24
C THR A 24 -17.02 28.37 -20.26
N LYS A 25 -17.52 27.95 -19.09
CA LYS A 25 -18.65 27.00 -18.93
C LYS A 25 -18.41 25.62 -19.53
N LYS A 26 -17.19 25.35 -20.00
CA LYS A 26 -16.77 24.08 -20.57
C LYS A 26 -16.69 22.99 -19.50
N TRP A 27 -17.11 21.79 -19.87
CA TRP A 27 -17.12 20.61 -18.99
C TRP A 27 -15.92 19.74 -19.28
N TYR A 28 -15.31 19.23 -18.21
CA TYR A 28 -14.16 18.37 -18.26
C TYR A 28 -14.39 17.11 -17.45
N HIS A 29 -13.95 15.98 -17.99
CA HIS A 29 -13.91 14.70 -17.30
C HIS A 29 -12.80 14.67 -16.25
N LEU A 30 -13.10 14.10 -15.08
CA LEU A 30 -12.12 13.81 -14.04
C LEU A 30 -11.97 12.32 -13.76
N PHE A 31 -13.07 11.56 -13.79
CA PHE A 31 -13.09 10.13 -13.49
C PHE A 31 -14.45 9.56 -13.90
N SER A 32 -14.51 8.33 -14.40
CA SER A 32 -15.80 7.67 -14.60
C SER A 32 -15.76 6.15 -14.54
N VAL A 33 -16.87 5.56 -14.13
CA VAL A 33 -17.13 4.12 -14.18
C VAL A 33 -18.42 3.90 -14.94
N ILE A 34 -18.35 3.15 -16.03
CA ILE A 34 -19.49 2.60 -16.76
C ILE A 34 -19.70 1.19 -16.22
N GLU A 35 -20.82 0.96 -15.55
CA GLU A 35 -21.19 -0.35 -15.01
C GLU A 35 -22.27 -1.01 -15.87
N LEU A 36 -21.97 -2.19 -16.40
CA LEU A 36 -22.96 -3.04 -17.08
C LEU A 36 -23.89 -3.72 -16.07
N GLN A 37 -25.19 -3.73 -16.35
CA GLN A 37 -26.22 -4.25 -15.46
C GLN A 37 -26.82 -5.55 -15.99
N THR A 38 -26.96 -6.53 -15.10
CA THR A 38 -27.64 -7.81 -15.34
C THR A 38 -29.15 -7.71 -15.05
N ASP A 39 -29.88 -8.80 -15.22
CA ASP A 39 -31.34 -8.86 -15.01
C ASP A 39 -31.79 -8.57 -13.57
N ASP A 40 -30.90 -8.82 -12.62
CA ASP A 40 -31.10 -8.41 -11.24
C ASP A 40 -30.63 -6.98 -11.06
N GLU A 41 -31.61 -6.07 -11.05
CA GLU A 41 -31.39 -4.66 -10.82
C GLU A 41 -30.69 -4.46 -9.46
N TYR A 42 -29.53 -3.80 -9.49
CA TYR A 42 -28.90 -3.33 -8.27
C TYR A 42 -29.48 -1.96 -7.95
N PRO A 43 -30.11 -1.78 -6.77
CA PRO A 43 -30.54 -0.46 -6.37
C PRO A 43 -29.28 0.41 -6.21
N TYR A 44 -29.17 1.43 -7.05
CA TYR A 44 -28.31 2.57 -6.74
C TYR A 44 -28.96 3.29 -5.57
N ASN A 45 -28.52 2.99 -4.34
CA ASN A 45 -28.92 3.71 -3.13
C ASN A 45 -28.27 5.09 -3.14
N ILE A 46 -28.85 6.00 -3.90
CA ILE A 46 -28.43 7.40 -3.94
C ILE A 46 -29.23 8.15 -2.85
N PRO A 47 -28.57 8.82 -1.88
CA PRO A 47 -29.26 9.64 -0.91
C PRO A 47 -30.10 10.74 -1.59
N ASN A 48 -31.42 10.56 -1.53
CA ASN A 48 -32.42 11.21 -2.40
C ASN A 48 -32.61 12.73 -2.14
N ASN A 49 -32.05 13.29 -1.06
CA ASN A 49 -32.36 14.66 -0.64
C ASN A 49 -31.47 15.75 -1.27
N LYS A 50 -30.30 15.38 -1.82
CA LYS A 50 -29.35 16.33 -2.45
C LYS A 50 -29.15 16.09 -3.96
N TRP A 51 -29.73 15.02 -4.47
CA TRP A 51 -29.68 14.63 -5.88
C TRP A 51 -30.78 15.35 -6.66
N LYS A 52 -30.43 16.26 -7.59
CA LYS A 52 -31.38 16.95 -8.47
C LYS A 52 -30.89 16.83 -9.90
N ASP A 53 -31.81 16.59 -10.85
CA ASP A 53 -31.52 16.50 -12.28
C ASP A 53 -30.35 15.53 -12.59
N ASN A 54 -30.35 14.34 -11.98
CA ASN A 54 -29.32 13.31 -12.18
C ASN A 54 -27.88 13.69 -11.79
N CYS A 55 -27.72 14.73 -10.96
CA CYS A 55 -26.41 15.16 -10.47
C CYS A 55 -26.40 15.58 -9.00
N VAL A 56 -25.22 15.48 -8.40
CA VAL A 56 -24.86 16.16 -7.16
C VAL A 56 -23.73 17.14 -7.43
N ARG A 57 -23.85 18.31 -6.81
CA ARG A 57 -22.83 19.35 -6.86
C ARG A 57 -22.23 19.56 -5.47
N THR A 58 -20.91 19.60 -5.38
CA THR A 58 -20.25 20.18 -4.21
C THR A 58 -20.11 21.69 -4.39
N LYS A 59 -20.47 22.45 -3.35
CA LYS A 59 -20.21 23.89 -3.26
C LYS A 59 -19.33 24.13 -2.04
N GLN A 60 -18.02 24.19 -2.24
CA GLN A 60 -17.16 24.89 -1.29
C GLN A 60 -17.21 26.39 -1.61
N SER A 61 -17.33 27.22 -0.56
CA SER A 61 -17.35 28.68 -0.68
C SER A 61 -16.03 29.20 -1.26
N GLY A 62 -16.09 29.96 -2.35
CA GLY A 62 -14.92 30.63 -2.93
C GLY A 62 -13.92 29.71 -3.64
N LEU A 63 -14.42 28.74 -4.43
CA LEU A 63 -13.61 28.11 -5.50
C LEU A 63 -13.36 29.14 -6.61
N ASP A 64 -12.14 29.22 -7.13
CA ASP A 64 -11.77 30.33 -8.02
C ASP A 64 -12.08 30.01 -9.49
N SER A 65 -11.74 28.80 -9.95
CA SER A 65 -11.80 28.46 -11.38
C SER A 65 -12.86 27.42 -11.76
N TYR A 66 -13.14 26.44 -10.89
CA TYR A 66 -13.97 25.29 -11.25
C TYR A 66 -15.14 25.04 -10.29
N SER A 67 -16.18 24.35 -10.79
CA SER A 67 -17.21 23.70 -9.99
C SER A 67 -17.19 22.21 -10.25
N PHE A 68 -17.31 21.39 -9.21
CA PHE A 68 -17.24 19.92 -9.34
C PHE A 68 -18.60 19.27 -9.16
N TYR A 69 -18.85 18.25 -9.98
CA TYR A 69 -20.12 17.56 -10.06
C TYR A 69 -19.90 16.06 -10.12
N LEU A 70 -20.82 15.31 -9.50
CA LEU A 70 -20.98 13.89 -9.72
C LEU A 70 -22.30 13.68 -10.48
N ALA A 71 -22.22 13.07 -11.66
CA ALA A 71 -23.38 12.75 -12.49
C ALA A 71 -23.55 11.24 -12.59
N ILE A 72 -24.79 10.77 -12.62
CA ILE A 72 -25.12 9.38 -12.97
C ILE A 72 -26.13 9.38 -14.11
N ASP A 73 -25.81 8.71 -15.20
CA ASP A 73 -26.68 8.54 -16.36
C ASP A 73 -26.88 7.07 -16.74
N GLU A 74 -28.02 6.76 -17.35
CA GLU A 74 -28.39 5.42 -17.79
C GLU A 74 -28.26 5.28 -19.31
N PHE A 75 -27.57 4.23 -19.75
CA PHE A 75 -27.60 3.74 -21.12
C PHE A 75 -28.61 2.61 -21.25
N SER A 76 -29.71 2.85 -21.97
CA SER A 76 -30.69 1.82 -22.32
C SER A 76 -30.12 0.75 -23.27
N SER A 77 -28.97 1.01 -23.91
CA SER A 77 -28.28 0.09 -24.81
C SER A 77 -26.84 -0.14 -24.35
N VAL A 78 -26.49 -1.41 -24.14
CA VAL A 78 -25.12 -1.83 -23.82
C VAL A 78 -24.16 -1.47 -24.96
N ASP A 79 -24.56 -1.59 -26.23
CA ASP A 79 -23.72 -1.20 -27.36
C ASP A 79 -23.37 0.29 -27.35
N ARG A 80 -24.31 1.16 -26.94
CA ARG A 80 -24.02 2.58 -26.75
C ARG A 80 -22.99 2.80 -25.64
N ALA A 81 -23.13 2.13 -24.49
CA ALA A 81 -22.18 2.21 -23.40
C ALA A 81 -20.77 1.73 -23.80
N LEU A 82 -20.69 0.63 -24.56
CA LEU A 82 -19.43 0.11 -25.10
C LEU A 82 -18.80 1.07 -26.12
N ASN A 83 -19.61 1.72 -26.96
CA ASN A 83 -19.11 2.71 -27.92
C ASN A 83 -18.49 3.92 -27.20
N VAL A 84 -19.14 4.42 -26.15
CA VAL A 84 -18.60 5.50 -25.30
C VAL A 84 -17.29 5.06 -24.65
N PHE A 85 -17.24 3.86 -24.07
CA PHE A 85 -16.02 3.33 -23.46
C PHE A 85 -14.87 3.14 -24.47
N SER A 86 -15.18 2.66 -25.68
CA SER A 86 -14.17 2.33 -26.68
C SER A 86 -13.47 3.57 -27.27
N ASN A 87 -14.18 4.70 -27.33
CA ASN A 87 -13.69 5.96 -27.84
C ASN A 87 -14.21 7.14 -26.99
N PRO A 88 -13.72 7.30 -25.75
CA PRO A 88 -14.25 8.30 -24.83
C PRO A 88 -14.12 9.72 -25.38
N ILE A 89 -12.99 10.06 -25.98
CA ILE A 89 -12.70 11.43 -26.45
C ILE A 89 -13.78 11.98 -27.38
N ASN A 90 -14.34 11.13 -28.25
CA ASN A 90 -15.30 11.58 -29.26
C ASN A 90 -16.76 11.31 -28.90
N ASN A 91 -17.02 10.37 -27.98
CA ASN A 91 -18.36 9.86 -27.71
C ASN A 91 -18.88 10.20 -26.30
N PHE A 92 -18.12 10.92 -25.48
CA PHE A 92 -18.49 11.18 -24.08
C PHE A 92 -19.38 12.42 -23.96
N GLU A 93 -20.67 12.18 -23.86
CA GLU A 93 -21.71 13.20 -23.69
C GLU A 93 -22.56 12.89 -22.46
N ILE A 94 -22.94 13.89 -21.67
CA ILE A 94 -23.90 13.77 -20.55
C ILE A 94 -25.01 14.80 -20.76
N ASP A 95 -26.27 14.35 -20.79
CA ASP A 95 -27.47 15.18 -20.97
C ASP A 95 -27.38 16.18 -22.15
N GLY A 96 -26.96 15.73 -23.33
CA GLY A 96 -26.83 16.60 -24.51
C GLY A 96 -25.54 17.43 -24.54
N LYS A 97 -24.69 17.35 -23.50
CA LYS A 97 -23.48 18.17 -23.37
C LYS A 97 -22.22 17.33 -23.59
N GLU A 98 -21.40 17.78 -24.53
CA GLU A 98 -20.08 17.23 -24.78
C GLU A 98 -19.16 17.47 -23.57
N ILE A 99 -18.47 16.41 -23.15
CA ILE A 99 -17.50 16.46 -22.05
C ILE A 99 -16.10 16.36 -22.63
N SER A 100 -15.28 17.37 -22.35
CA SER A 100 -13.91 17.41 -22.84
C SER A 100 -12.94 16.65 -21.95
N PHE A 101 -11.85 16.18 -22.56
CA PHE A 101 -10.73 15.55 -21.89
C PHE A 101 -9.48 16.43 -22.02
N PHE A 102 -8.60 16.42 -21.01
CA PHE A 102 -7.30 17.10 -21.09
C PHE A 102 -6.29 16.27 -21.88
N ASN A 103 -6.41 14.94 -21.82
CA ASN A 103 -5.61 14.02 -22.61
C ASN A 103 -6.12 13.89 -24.04
N LYS A 104 -5.19 13.59 -24.96
CA LYS A 104 -5.49 13.41 -26.39
C LYS A 104 -5.70 11.95 -26.79
N SER A 105 -5.32 11.02 -25.92
CA SER A 105 -5.46 9.59 -26.15
C SER A 105 -5.52 8.84 -24.82
N PHE A 106 -5.98 7.59 -24.90
CA PHE A 106 -6.05 6.66 -23.77
C PHE A 106 -5.24 5.41 -24.07
N ILE A 107 -4.62 4.83 -23.05
CA ILE A 107 -4.03 3.49 -23.11
C ILE A 107 -5.05 2.50 -22.53
N LYS A 108 -5.29 1.42 -23.27
CA LYS A 108 -6.18 0.34 -22.81
C LYS A 108 -5.45 -0.58 -21.86
N GLU A 109 -6.06 -0.87 -20.71
CA GLU A 109 -5.62 -1.94 -19.81
C GLU A 109 -6.79 -2.89 -19.52
N PRO A 110 -6.68 -4.17 -19.87
CA PRO A 110 -5.58 -4.73 -20.67
C PRO A 110 -5.66 -4.27 -22.12
N SER A 111 -4.56 -4.39 -22.87
CA SER A 111 -4.49 -3.99 -24.28
C SER A 111 -5.40 -4.82 -25.21
N GLY A 112 -5.84 -5.99 -24.75
CA GLY A 112 -6.69 -6.92 -25.51
C GLY A 112 -8.17 -6.90 -25.12
N GLU A 113 -8.92 -7.83 -25.71
CA GLU A 113 -10.37 -7.96 -25.55
C GLU A 113 -10.83 -8.67 -24.26
N TYR A 114 -9.89 -9.09 -23.43
CA TYR A 114 -10.12 -9.79 -22.17
C TYR A 114 -10.21 -8.78 -21.02
N PRO A 115 -10.98 -9.04 -19.95
CA PRO A 115 -10.98 -8.17 -18.77
C PRO A 115 -9.82 -8.49 -17.83
N LEU A 116 -9.51 -7.53 -16.97
CA LEU A 116 -8.96 -7.82 -15.66
C LEU A 116 -10.04 -8.53 -14.83
N VAL A 117 -9.78 -9.76 -14.41
CA VAL A 117 -10.69 -10.52 -13.55
C VAL A 117 -10.30 -10.26 -12.10
N PHE A 118 -11.25 -9.82 -11.29
CA PHE A 118 -11.05 -9.56 -9.86
C PHE A 118 -11.86 -10.54 -9.02
N THR A 119 -11.36 -10.81 -7.80
CA THR A 119 -12.16 -11.39 -6.72
C THR A 119 -13.32 -10.47 -6.38
N SER A 120 -14.23 -10.94 -5.52
CA SER A 120 -15.17 -10.03 -4.86
C SER A 120 -14.40 -8.85 -4.22
N ASN A 121 -14.89 -7.64 -4.45
CA ASN A 121 -14.39 -6.42 -3.82
C ASN A 121 -15.21 -6.02 -2.58
N TYR A 122 -16.07 -6.91 -2.08
CA TYR A 122 -16.93 -6.65 -0.92
C TYR A 122 -16.14 -6.28 0.35
N TYR A 123 -14.91 -6.79 0.46
CA TYR A 123 -13.98 -6.49 1.56
C TYR A 123 -12.63 -5.94 1.08
N SER A 124 -12.55 -5.46 -0.17
CA SER A 124 -11.28 -5.00 -0.76
C SER A 124 -11.27 -3.49 -0.92
N GLU A 125 -10.30 -2.83 -0.29
CA GLU A 125 -10.10 -1.38 -0.37
C GLU A 125 -8.90 -0.97 -1.24
N LYS A 126 -8.29 -1.95 -1.95
CA LYS A 126 -7.06 -1.76 -2.73
C LYS A 126 -7.28 -1.87 -4.24
N GLY A 127 -6.43 -1.15 -4.99
CA GLY A 127 -6.34 -1.19 -6.45
C GLY A 127 -7.61 -0.74 -7.18
N VAL A 128 -7.72 -1.09 -8.47
CA VAL A 128 -8.87 -0.72 -9.33
C VAL A 128 -10.21 -1.19 -8.77
N ALA A 129 -10.25 -2.35 -8.12
CA ALA A 129 -11.45 -2.90 -7.50
C ALA A 129 -12.04 -2.01 -6.39
N SER A 130 -11.25 -1.09 -5.83
CA SER A 130 -11.69 -0.18 -4.77
C SER A 130 -12.37 1.10 -5.26
N ILE A 131 -12.35 1.37 -6.57
CA ILE A 131 -12.98 2.56 -7.17
C ILE A 131 -14.19 2.22 -8.04
N VAL A 132 -14.60 0.95 -8.08
CA VAL A 132 -15.75 0.44 -8.83
C VAL A 132 -16.85 -0.04 -7.88
N PRO A 133 -18.10 -0.19 -8.35
CA PRO A 133 -19.21 -0.69 -7.54
C PRO A 133 -18.91 -2.01 -6.81
N VAL A 134 -19.37 -2.10 -5.57
CA VAL A 134 -19.10 -3.25 -4.69
C VAL A 134 -19.95 -4.47 -5.09
N ARG A 135 -19.31 -5.62 -5.33
CA ARG A 135 -19.96 -6.87 -5.79
C ARG A 135 -19.40 -8.10 -5.08
N LYS A 136 -20.29 -9.07 -4.84
CA LYS A 136 -19.96 -10.37 -4.25
C LYS A 136 -19.47 -11.43 -5.25
N SER A 137 -19.85 -11.31 -6.53
CA SER A 137 -19.60 -12.34 -7.56
C SER A 137 -18.23 -12.31 -8.24
N GLY A 138 -17.32 -11.43 -7.81
CA GLY A 138 -16.18 -11.02 -8.63
C GLY A 138 -16.58 -10.07 -9.76
N LEU A 139 -15.57 -9.41 -10.34
CA LEU A 139 -15.72 -8.30 -11.29
C LEU A 139 -14.84 -8.51 -12.51
N LEU A 140 -15.35 -8.08 -13.67
CA LEU A 140 -14.61 -8.00 -14.93
C LEU A 140 -14.41 -6.52 -15.25
N ILE A 141 -13.17 -6.07 -15.38
CA ILE A 141 -12.86 -4.65 -15.56
C ILE A 141 -12.01 -4.43 -16.81
N TRP A 142 -12.33 -3.37 -17.55
CA TRP A 142 -11.49 -2.79 -18.59
C TRP A 142 -11.24 -1.32 -18.27
N CYS A 143 -10.08 -0.81 -18.66
CA CYS A 143 -9.64 0.54 -18.34
C CYS A 143 -9.23 1.30 -19.60
N GLN A 144 -9.53 2.60 -19.62
CA GLN A 144 -8.95 3.60 -20.49
C GLN A 144 -8.14 4.55 -19.60
N ILE A 145 -6.82 4.50 -19.71
CA ILE A 145 -5.88 5.17 -18.81
C ILE A 145 -5.34 6.46 -19.44
N ASP A 146 -5.46 7.58 -18.72
CA ASP A 146 -4.75 8.83 -19.00
C ASP A 146 -3.28 8.66 -18.60
N ASN A 147 -2.51 8.00 -19.47
CA ASN A 147 -1.10 7.73 -19.24
C ASN A 147 -0.25 9.01 -19.19
N GLU A 148 -0.72 10.09 -19.82
CA GLU A 148 -0.03 11.39 -19.80
C GLU A 148 -0.29 12.16 -18.49
N ARG A 149 -1.17 11.65 -17.61
CA ARG A 149 -1.52 12.24 -16.32
C ARG A 149 -2.02 13.69 -16.46
N LYS A 150 -2.54 14.07 -17.64
CA LYS A 150 -2.88 15.47 -17.94
C LYS A 150 -4.01 15.98 -17.08
N THR A 151 -4.99 15.12 -16.80
CA THR A 151 -6.10 15.47 -15.93
C THR A 151 -5.63 15.66 -14.49
N GLU A 152 -4.80 14.75 -13.97
CA GLU A 152 -4.22 14.91 -12.64
C GLU A 152 -3.42 16.22 -12.55
N ASN A 153 -2.49 16.45 -13.47
CA ASN A 153 -1.61 17.63 -13.47
C ASN A 153 -2.38 18.96 -13.55
N GLN A 154 -3.60 18.94 -14.09
CA GLN A 154 -4.46 20.12 -14.18
C GLN A 154 -5.13 20.49 -12.85
N PHE A 155 -5.48 19.50 -12.02
CA PHE A 155 -6.27 19.73 -10.80
C PHE A 155 -5.50 19.51 -9.51
N ILE A 156 -4.45 18.69 -9.54
CA ILE A 156 -3.69 18.29 -8.36
C ILE A 156 -2.32 18.95 -8.41
N SER A 157 -2.11 19.92 -7.52
CA SER A 157 -0.81 20.54 -7.30
C SER A 157 -0.10 19.93 -6.06
N LEU A 158 1.16 20.31 -5.83
CA LEU A 158 1.92 19.90 -4.66
C LEU A 158 1.33 20.44 -3.33
N THR A 159 0.47 21.46 -3.40
CA THR A 159 -0.21 22.07 -2.24
C THR A 159 -1.70 21.75 -2.25
N THR A 160 -2.30 21.61 -1.07
CA THR A 160 -3.75 21.31 -0.98
C THR A 160 -4.56 22.55 -1.37
N SER A 161 -5.14 22.57 -2.58
CA SER A 161 -6.05 23.62 -3.04
C SER A 161 -7.48 23.38 -2.53
N LYS A 162 -8.31 24.44 -2.52
CA LYS A 162 -9.74 24.31 -2.24
C LYS A 162 -10.41 23.37 -3.26
N GLU A 163 -9.97 23.41 -4.51
CA GLU A 163 -10.42 22.51 -5.56
C GLU A 163 -10.15 21.05 -5.22
N THR A 164 -8.93 20.76 -4.74
CA THR A 164 -8.54 19.40 -4.31
C THR A 164 -9.42 18.91 -3.17
N GLN A 165 -9.68 19.75 -2.17
CA GLN A 165 -10.56 19.43 -1.03
C GLN A 165 -12.01 19.21 -1.48
N ALA A 166 -12.50 20.01 -2.44
CA ALA A 166 -13.85 19.86 -2.97
C ALA A 166 -14.03 18.52 -3.70
N ILE A 167 -13.05 18.12 -4.52
CA ILE A 167 -13.02 16.81 -5.18
C ILE A 167 -12.97 15.67 -4.14
N GLN A 168 -12.06 15.77 -3.17
CA GLN A 168 -11.93 14.81 -2.08
C GLN A 168 -13.26 14.58 -1.36
N GLN A 169 -13.87 15.66 -0.85
CA GLN A 169 -15.12 15.58 -0.11
C GLN A 169 -16.24 14.96 -0.95
N LEU A 170 -16.37 15.35 -2.22
CA LEU A 170 -17.40 14.83 -3.11
C LEU A 170 -17.26 13.32 -3.33
N THR A 171 -16.04 12.83 -3.51
CA THR A 171 -15.80 11.38 -3.71
C THR A 171 -15.98 10.57 -2.43
N ILE A 172 -15.56 11.08 -1.27
CA ILE A 172 -15.80 10.42 0.02
C ILE A 172 -17.31 10.31 0.29
N ASP A 173 -18.03 11.42 0.16
CA ASP A 173 -19.45 11.49 0.51
C ASP A 173 -20.34 10.59 -0.37
N TRP A 174 -19.99 10.43 -1.66
CA TRP A 174 -20.89 9.81 -2.65
C TRP A 174 -20.35 8.53 -3.27
N LEU A 175 -19.03 8.34 -3.31
CA LEU A 175 -18.41 7.14 -3.87
C LEU A 175 -17.80 6.23 -2.78
N GLY A 176 -17.67 6.72 -1.55
CA GLY A 176 -17.12 5.97 -0.42
C GLY A 176 -15.60 5.82 -0.44
N PHE A 177 -14.89 6.58 -1.27
CA PHE A 177 -13.43 6.57 -1.32
C PHE A 177 -12.86 7.96 -1.61
N ASP A 178 -11.62 8.19 -1.19
CA ASP A 178 -10.87 9.41 -1.46
C ASP A 178 -10.08 9.29 -2.77
N ILE A 179 -10.54 9.97 -3.84
CA ILE A 179 -9.83 9.94 -5.13
C ILE A 179 -8.48 10.69 -5.10
N ILE A 180 -8.26 11.58 -4.13
CA ILE A 180 -7.00 12.32 -3.97
C ILE A 180 -5.90 11.44 -3.35
N GLN A 181 -6.28 10.42 -2.58
CA GLN A 181 -5.36 9.36 -2.16
C GLN A 181 -5.11 8.30 -3.25
N LYS A 182 -5.94 8.32 -4.29
CA LYS A 182 -6.00 7.34 -5.38
C LYS A 182 -5.78 8.04 -6.74
N ARG A 183 -4.78 8.93 -6.79
CA ARG A 183 -4.55 9.85 -7.92
C ARG A 183 -4.26 9.13 -9.23
N GLU A 184 -3.74 7.91 -9.17
CA GLU A 184 -3.55 7.00 -10.31
C GLU A 184 -4.83 6.77 -11.12
N HIS A 185 -6.01 7.02 -10.53
CA HIS A 185 -7.29 6.85 -11.18
C HIS A 185 -7.87 8.14 -11.81
N ILE A 186 -7.29 9.32 -11.53
CA ILE A 186 -7.75 10.60 -12.08
C ILE A 186 -7.44 10.65 -13.59
N GLY A 187 -8.44 11.03 -14.38
CA GLY A 187 -8.43 11.05 -15.85
C GLY A 187 -8.94 9.76 -16.48
N ASN A 188 -9.10 8.68 -15.72
CA ASN A 188 -9.39 7.36 -16.30
C ASN A 188 -10.89 7.09 -16.45
N VAL A 189 -11.22 6.26 -17.45
CA VAL A 189 -12.57 5.70 -17.66
C VAL A 189 -12.52 4.19 -17.45
N TYR A 190 -13.39 3.67 -16.59
CA TYR A 190 -13.48 2.24 -16.30
C TYR A 190 -14.78 1.67 -16.87
N LEU A 191 -14.70 0.44 -17.36
CA LEU A 191 -15.85 -0.38 -17.67
C LEU A 191 -15.86 -1.56 -16.71
N SER A 192 -16.88 -1.61 -15.86
CA SER A 192 -17.08 -2.65 -14.86
C SER A 192 -18.25 -3.52 -15.27
N ALA A 193 -18.06 -4.84 -15.23
CA ALA A 193 -19.13 -5.79 -15.47
C ALA A 193 -19.16 -6.82 -14.33
N PRO A 194 -20.29 -6.98 -13.63
CA PRO A 194 -20.43 -8.07 -12.67
C PRO A 194 -20.38 -9.41 -13.40
N ASN A 195 -20.01 -10.48 -12.68
CA ASN A 195 -19.98 -11.82 -13.26
C ASN A 195 -21.36 -12.17 -13.86
N PRO A 196 -21.45 -12.55 -15.14
CA PRO A 196 -22.75 -12.70 -15.81
C PRO A 196 -23.49 -14.03 -15.52
N TYR A 197 -22.86 -14.97 -14.82
CA TYR A 197 -23.40 -16.32 -14.60
C TYR A 197 -24.02 -16.47 -13.20
N PHE A 198 -23.39 -15.87 -12.18
CA PHE A 198 -23.80 -16.01 -10.78
C PHE A 198 -23.66 -14.70 -9.99
N ARG A 199 -24.41 -14.63 -8.89
CA ARG A 199 -24.43 -13.53 -7.90
C ARG A 199 -23.41 -13.72 -6.79
N GLU A 200 -23.20 -14.97 -6.37
CA GLU A 200 -22.34 -15.33 -5.25
C GLU A 200 -22.01 -16.81 -5.32
N ILE A 201 -20.83 -17.19 -4.83
CA ILE A 201 -20.43 -18.58 -4.62
C ILE A 201 -20.01 -18.69 -3.17
N ASN A 202 -20.74 -19.52 -2.42
CA ASN A 202 -20.43 -19.83 -1.04
C ASN A 202 -19.65 -21.13 -1.00
N LEU A 203 -18.51 -21.12 -0.30
CA LEU A 203 -17.66 -22.28 -0.10
C LEU A 203 -17.53 -22.57 1.39
N SER A 204 -17.54 -23.85 1.74
CA SER A 204 -17.23 -24.31 3.09
C SER A 204 -16.43 -25.60 3.05
N LEU A 205 -15.52 -25.76 4.02
CA LEU A 205 -14.69 -26.94 4.15
C LEU A 205 -15.50 -28.08 4.78
N SER A 206 -15.42 -29.27 4.19
CA SER A 206 -15.83 -30.53 4.78
C SER A 206 -14.59 -31.30 5.24
N THR A 207 -14.57 -31.73 6.50
CA THR A 207 -13.47 -32.55 7.05
C THR A 207 -13.77 -34.05 7.01
N ASN A 208 -15.04 -34.44 6.85
CA ASN A 208 -15.45 -35.83 6.68
C ASN A 208 -16.75 -35.94 5.84
N PRO A 209 -16.68 -36.35 4.56
CA PRO A 209 -15.46 -36.61 3.78
C PRO A 209 -14.66 -35.32 3.54
N ILE A 210 -13.37 -35.45 3.24
CA ILE A 210 -12.50 -34.30 2.95
C ILE A 210 -12.90 -33.69 1.61
N GLY A 211 -13.30 -32.42 1.62
CA GLY A 211 -13.74 -31.76 0.39
C GLY A 211 -14.23 -30.33 0.62
N ILE A 212 -14.78 -29.74 -0.43
CA ILE A 212 -15.36 -28.39 -0.40
C ILE A 212 -16.81 -28.47 -0.83
N PHE A 213 -17.71 -28.07 0.07
CA PHE A 213 -19.09 -27.79 -0.29
C PHE A 213 -19.15 -26.45 -1.01
N TYR A 214 -19.86 -26.43 -2.14
CA TYR A 214 -20.14 -25.21 -2.87
C TYR A 214 -21.64 -24.99 -2.99
N LYS A 215 -22.04 -23.72 -2.98
CA LYS A 215 -23.38 -23.27 -3.33
C LYS A 215 -23.30 -22.03 -4.21
N ILE A 216 -23.84 -22.12 -5.42
CA ILE A 216 -23.81 -21.10 -6.46
C ILE A 216 -25.18 -20.45 -6.51
N LEU A 217 -25.24 -19.16 -6.19
CA LEU A 217 -26.46 -18.37 -6.38
C LEU A 217 -26.48 -17.85 -7.82
N THR A 218 -27.24 -18.48 -8.70
CA THR A 218 -27.28 -18.13 -10.13
C THR A 218 -28.05 -16.84 -10.40
N ARG A 219 -27.77 -16.19 -11.55
CA ARG A 219 -28.59 -15.08 -12.05
C ARG A 219 -29.80 -15.55 -12.84
N LYS A 220 -29.60 -16.56 -13.69
CA LYS A 220 -30.64 -17.17 -14.52
C LYS A 220 -31.26 -18.38 -13.82
N LYS A 221 -32.49 -18.71 -14.21
CA LYS A 221 -33.19 -19.93 -13.78
C LYS A 221 -32.48 -21.20 -14.25
N HIS A 222 -31.90 -21.17 -15.45
CA HIS A 222 -31.11 -22.29 -15.97
C HIS A 222 -29.65 -22.14 -15.59
N PHE A 223 -29.08 -23.21 -15.01
CA PHE A 223 -27.67 -23.26 -14.67
C PHE A 223 -26.84 -23.59 -15.91
N GLU A 224 -25.82 -22.77 -16.16
CA GLU A 224 -24.81 -23.03 -17.18
C GLU A 224 -23.61 -23.68 -16.49
N PRO A 225 -23.19 -24.91 -16.88
CA PRO A 225 -22.03 -25.59 -16.35
C PRO A 225 -20.77 -24.73 -16.34
N LEU A 226 -20.06 -24.78 -15.23
CA LEU A 226 -18.81 -24.06 -14.97
C LEU A 226 -17.68 -25.06 -14.76
N THR A 227 -16.44 -24.58 -14.89
CA THR A 227 -15.26 -25.35 -14.48
C THR A 227 -14.58 -24.67 -13.30
N PHE A 228 -14.49 -25.38 -12.19
CA PHE A 228 -13.76 -24.94 -10.99
C PHE A 228 -12.35 -25.52 -11.05
N ARG A 229 -11.33 -24.69 -11.23
CA ARG A 229 -9.93 -25.09 -11.07
C ARG A 229 -9.48 -24.71 -9.66
N ILE A 230 -9.21 -25.73 -8.86
CA ILE A 230 -8.75 -25.60 -7.49
C ILE A 230 -7.24 -25.76 -7.49
N ILE A 231 -6.56 -24.77 -6.91
CA ILE A 231 -5.12 -24.78 -6.67
C ILE A 231 -4.92 -24.71 -5.16
N ASP A 232 -4.27 -25.71 -4.57
CA ASP A 232 -3.88 -25.70 -3.16
C ASP A 232 -2.36 -25.62 -3.03
N LYS A 233 -1.88 -24.66 -2.23
CA LYS A 233 -0.45 -24.42 -2.01
C LYS A 233 -0.04 -24.77 -0.59
N HIS A 234 1.04 -25.53 -0.45
CA HIS A 234 1.67 -25.90 0.82
C HIS A 234 3.04 -25.23 0.89
N GLY A 235 3.08 -24.01 1.43
CA GLY A 235 4.26 -23.14 1.27
C GLY A 235 4.38 -22.69 -0.19
N ASP A 236 5.54 -22.89 -0.80
CA ASP A 236 5.80 -22.56 -2.21
C ASP A 236 5.41 -23.70 -3.18
N ALA A 237 5.12 -24.90 -2.64
CA ALA A 237 4.73 -26.06 -3.44
C ALA A 237 3.24 -26.06 -3.78
N ILE A 238 2.89 -26.59 -4.95
CA ILE A 238 1.51 -26.85 -5.35
C ILE A 238 1.18 -28.30 -4.96
N ALA A 239 0.28 -28.49 -3.99
CA ALA A 239 -0.17 -29.80 -3.54
C ALA A 239 -1.31 -30.35 -4.43
N LEU A 240 -2.11 -29.45 -4.99
CA LEU A 240 -3.19 -29.77 -5.91
C LEU A 240 -3.34 -28.68 -6.96
N ASP A 241 -3.50 -29.08 -8.22
CA ASP A 241 -4.00 -28.23 -9.31
C ASP A 241 -4.91 -29.07 -10.19
N LYS A 242 -6.23 -28.93 -9.99
CA LYS A 242 -7.21 -29.79 -10.67
C LYS A 242 -8.47 -29.03 -11.06
N ALA A 243 -8.95 -29.31 -12.25
CA ALA A 243 -10.21 -28.80 -12.78
C ALA A 243 -11.36 -29.78 -12.53
N PHE A 244 -12.49 -29.25 -12.07
CA PHE A 244 -13.72 -29.98 -11.77
C PHE A 244 -14.85 -29.38 -12.59
N LYS A 245 -15.59 -30.22 -13.32
CA LYS A 245 -16.81 -29.79 -14.02
C LYS A 245 -17.94 -29.67 -13.02
N ILE A 246 -18.58 -28.52 -12.98
CA ILE A 246 -19.71 -28.21 -12.10
C ILE A 246 -20.96 -28.16 -12.96
N ASN A 247 -21.87 -29.11 -12.73
CA ASN A 247 -23.13 -29.23 -13.48
C ASN A 247 -24.36 -28.84 -12.66
N ASP A 248 -24.20 -28.67 -11.35
CA ASP A 248 -25.26 -28.39 -10.40
C ASP A 248 -24.93 -27.12 -9.60
N GLN A 249 -25.95 -26.47 -9.05
CA GLN A 249 -25.79 -25.23 -8.27
C GLN A 249 -25.17 -25.49 -6.90
N GLU A 250 -25.29 -26.70 -6.36
CA GLU A 250 -24.71 -27.08 -5.08
C GLU A 250 -24.14 -28.49 -5.16
N GLY A 251 -23.14 -28.77 -4.32
CA GLY A 251 -22.50 -30.07 -4.31
C GLY A 251 -21.25 -30.09 -3.46
N LEU A 252 -20.57 -31.25 -3.50
CA LEU A 252 -19.33 -31.51 -2.79
C LEU A 252 -18.23 -31.87 -3.80
N ILE A 253 -17.12 -31.15 -3.73
CA ILE A 253 -15.89 -31.50 -4.45
C ILE A 253 -14.99 -32.27 -3.49
N ASN A 254 -14.80 -33.56 -3.74
CA ASN A 254 -13.89 -34.38 -2.95
C ASN A 254 -12.43 -33.98 -3.22
N LEU A 255 -11.67 -33.76 -2.16
CA LEU A 255 -10.25 -33.41 -2.21
C LEU A 255 -9.40 -34.56 -1.65
N PRO A 256 -8.17 -34.76 -2.17
CA PRO A 256 -7.30 -35.83 -1.69
C PRO A 256 -6.74 -35.55 -0.28
N HIS A 257 -6.70 -34.29 0.13
CA HIS A 257 -6.23 -33.84 1.44
C HIS A 257 -6.91 -32.53 1.83
N GLU A 258 -6.74 -32.14 3.09
CA GLU A 258 -7.25 -30.87 3.61
C GLU A 258 -6.52 -29.70 2.93
N PRO A 259 -7.23 -28.66 2.43
CA PRO A 259 -6.58 -27.53 1.78
C PRO A 259 -5.89 -26.62 2.80
N ASN A 260 -4.68 -26.15 2.46
CA ASN A 260 -3.92 -25.19 3.28
C ASN A 260 -4.12 -23.76 2.77
N SER A 261 -3.79 -23.50 1.51
CA SER A 261 -3.87 -22.18 0.88
C SER A 261 -4.63 -22.33 -0.44
N PHE A 262 -5.94 -22.24 -0.33
CA PHE A 262 -6.90 -22.52 -1.38
C PHE A 262 -7.12 -21.33 -2.31
N GLU A 263 -6.85 -21.53 -3.60
CA GLU A 263 -7.19 -20.62 -4.70
C GLU A 263 -8.23 -21.30 -5.60
N LEU A 264 -9.29 -20.57 -5.94
CA LEU A 264 -10.32 -21.03 -6.87
C LEU A 264 -10.33 -20.14 -8.10
N ARG A 265 -10.23 -20.76 -9.28
CA ARG A 265 -10.45 -20.11 -10.56
C ARG A 265 -11.68 -20.70 -11.23
N ILE A 266 -12.56 -19.85 -11.74
CA ILE A 266 -13.83 -20.27 -12.32
C ILE A 266 -13.84 -19.91 -13.79
N TYR A 267 -14.06 -20.91 -14.62
CA TYR A 267 -14.10 -20.79 -16.07
C TYR A 267 -15.51 -21.08 -16.60
N ASN A 268 -15.90 -20.35 -17.65
CA ASN A 268 -17.12 -20.65 -18.40
C ASN A 268 -16.91 -21.80 -19.40
N ARG A 269 -17.96 -22.17 -20.16
CA ARG A 269 -17.92 -23.24 -21.18
C ARG A 269 -16.89 -23.00 -22.29
N ASP A 270 -16.60 -21.74 -22.60
CA ASP A 270 -15.59 -21.32 -23.58
C ASP A 270 -14.17 -21.29 -22.99
N ASN A 271 -13.97 -21.78 -21.76
CA ASN A 271 -12.71 -21.79 -21.04
C ASN A 271 -12.13 -20.39 -20.75
N ASN A 272 -12.98 -19.36 -20.68
CA ASN A 272 -12.58 -18.02 -20.23
C ASN A 272 -12.66 -17.93 -18.72
N LEU A 273 -11.65 -17.34 -18.09
CA LEU A 273 -11.66 -17.03 -16.66
C LEU A 273 -12.68 -15.92 -16.39
N ILE A 274 -13.66 -16.18 -15.52
CA ILE A 274 -14.77 -15.25 -15.24
C ILE A 274 -14.86 -14.83 -13.77
N ALA A 275 -14.17 -15.53 -12.88
CA ALA A 275 -14.01 -15.15 -11.48
C ALA A 275 -12.80 -15.86 -10.88
N LEU A 276 -12.27 -15.27 -9.82
CA LEU A 276 -11.28 -15.91 -8.97
C LEU A 276 -11.60 -15.67 -7.49
N GLN A 277 -11.12 -16.56 -6.65
CA GLN A 277 -10.99 -16.36 -5.22
C GLN A 277 -9.51 -16.57 -4.90
N GLY A 278 -8.88 -15.51 -4.38
CA GLY A 278 -7.46 -15.53 -4.06
C GLY A 278 -7.12 -16.56 -2.98
N PRO A 279 -5.82 -16.84 -2.78
CA PRO A 279 -5.37 -17.79 -1.76
C PRO A 279 -5.98 -17.47 -0.40
N SER A 280 -6.78 -18.40 0.13
CA SER A 280 -7.48 -18.25 1.40
C SER A 280 -7.39 -19.53 2.23
N THR A 281 -7.49 -19.37 3.55
CA THR A 281 -7.51 -20.48 4.51
C THR A 281 -8.91 -20.59 5.11
N PHE A 282 -9.41 -21.80 5.31
CA PHE A 282 -10.69 -21.98 6.00
C PHE A 282 -10.53 -21.81 7.52
N ILE A 283 -11.48 -21.11 8.16
CA ILE A 283 -11.52 -20.96 9.61
C ILE A 283 -11.96 -22.31 10.21
N LYS A 284 -11.12 -22.89 11.08
CA LYS A 284 -11.39 -24.19 11.73
C LYS A 284 -11.82 -24.05 13.19
N SER A 285 -11.23 -23.08 13.88
CA SER A 285 -11.55 -22.79 15.28
C SER A 285 -11.43 -21.31 15.57
N ILE A 286 -12.19 -20.85 16.56
CA ILE A 286 -12.13 -19.48 17.06
C ILE A 286 -11.78 -19.57 18.55
N LYS A 287 -10.72 -18.87 18.96
CA LYS A 287 -10.33 -18.71 20.36
C LYS A 287 -10.76 -17.33 20.83
N VAL A 288 -11.72 -17.28 21.74
CA VAL A 288 -12.20 -16.03 22.33
C VAL A 288 -11.60 -15.88 23.73
N GLY A 289 -10.70 -14.91 23.89
CA GLY A 289 -10.15 -14.54 25.20
C GLY A 289 -10.97 -13.43 25.81
N ILE A 290 -11.67 -13.70 26.91
CA ILE A 290 -12.34 -12.67 27.70
C ILE A 290 -11.36 -12.22 28.79
N SER A 291 -11.15 -10.90 28.89
CA SER A 291 -10.38 -10.31 29.98
C SER A 291 -11.34 -9.61 30.93
N LEU A 292 -11.48 -10.13 32.15
CA LEU A 292 -12.37 -9.58 33.18
C LEU A 292 -11.58 -8.62 34.05
N LYS A 293 -12.14 -7.43 34.30
CA LYS A 293 -11.55 -6.45 35.22
C LYS A 293 -11.53 -7.06 36.62
N GLN A 294 -10.33 -7.22 37.16
CA GLN A 294 -10.08 -7.89 38.44
C GLN A 294 -9.95 -6.89 39.59
N ALA A 295 -9.27 -5.76 39.38
CA ALA A 295 -9.05 -4.77 40.41
C ALA A 295 -8.73 -3.39 39.84
N ASP A 296 -8.98 -2.36 40.65
CA ASP A 296 -8.47 -1.01 40.44
C ASP A 296 -7.24 -0.78 41.32
N LEU A 297 -6.06 -0.73 40.70
CA LEU A 297 -4.82 -0.43 41.39
C LEU A 297 -4.64 1.09 41.45
N GLN A 298 -4.83 1.68 42.63
CA GLN A 298 -4.47 3.08 42.85
C GLN A 298 -2.95 3.22 42.98
N VAL A 299 -2.32 3.90 42.04
CA VAL A 299 -0.91 4.23 42.04
C VAL A 299 -0.76 5.71 42.36
N ASN A 300 -0.12 6.00 43.49
CA ASN A 300 0.24 7.37 43.84
C ASN A 300 1.65 7.63 43.30
N LYS A 301 1.78 8.58 42.39
CA LYS A 301 3.07 9.06 41.90
C LYS A 301 3.33 10.42 42.53
N GLU A 302 4.36 10.50 43.36
CA GLU A 302 4.85 11.80 43.82
C GLU A 302 5.56 12.51 42.65
N THR A 303 5.14 13.74 42.39
CA THR A 303 5.79 14.64 41.43
C THR A 303 6.22 15.90 42.15
N GLU A 304 7.13 16.68 41.55
CA GLU A 304 7.64 17.94 42.11
C GLU A 304 6.52 18.98 42.42
N LYS A 305 5.30 18.80 41.89
CA LYS A 305 4.13 19.66 42.13
C LYS A 305 3.05 19.04 43.04
N GLY A 306 3.33 17.88 43.66
CA GLY A 306 2.42 17.17 44.55
C GLY A 306 2.16 15.71 44.14
N SER A 307 1.43 14.97 44.98
CA SER A 307 1.09 13.57 44.73
C SER A 307 -0.07 13.45 43.72
N GLU A 308 0.18 12.86 42.56
CA GLU A 308 -0.86 12.52 41.59
C GLU A 308 -1.31 11.07 41.80
N LYS A 309 -2.63 10.86 41.91
CA LYS A 309 -3.21 9.51 42.03
C LYS A 309 -3.75 9.05 40.68
N TYR A 310 -3.30 7.88 40.24
CA TYR A 310 -3.78 7.22 39.03
C TYR A 310 -4.46 5.91 39.40
N VAL A 311 -5.61 5.62 38.80
CA VAL A 311 -6.26 4.31 38.94
C VAL A 311 -5.93 3.48 37.70
N ILE A 312 -5.28 2.34 37.91
CA ILE A 312 -4.95 1.39 36.85
C ILE A 312 -5.87 0.19 36.98
N GLU A 313 -6.77 0.02 36.01
CA GLU A 313 -7.60 -1.17 35.91
C GLU A 313 -6.72 -2.39 35.55
N LYS A 314 -6.74 -3.42 36.39
CA LYS A 314 -6.06 -4.71 36.15
C LYS A 314 -7.09 -5.72 35.70
N PHE A 315 -6.82 -6.42 34.61
CA PHE A 315 -7.70 -7.45 34.07
C PHE A 315 -7.03 -8.82 34.18
N SER A 316 -7.76 -9.85 34.60
CA SER A 316 -7.32 -11.24 34.43
C SER A 316 -7.70 -11.77 33.06
N ARG A 317 -6.79 -12.52 32.46
CA ARG A 317 -7.11 -13.35 31.29
C ARG A 317 -7.68 -14.67 31.79
N ASP A 318 -8.96 -14.90 31.55
CA ASP A 318 -9.51 -16.25 31.68
C ASP A 318 -9.01 -17.15 30.54
N LYS A 319 -9.05 -18.47 30.76
CA LYS A 319 -8.75 -19.44 29.71
C LYS A 319 -9.65 -19.16 28.51
N PRO A 320 -9.10 -19.02 27.30
CA PRO A 320 -9.89 -18.68 26.13
C PRO A 320 -10.92 -19.77 25.86
N LEU A 321 -12.16 -19.36 25.57
CA LEU A 321 -13.19 -20.27 25.05
C LEU A 321 -12.76 -20.70 23.65
N LEU A 322 -12.62 -22.00 23.44
CA LEU A 322 -12.30 -22.58 22.14
C LEU A 322 -13.59 -23.11 21.51
N ILE A 323 -13.91 -22.60 20.32
CA ILE A 323 -15.00 -23.11 19.47
C ILE A 323 -14.34 -23.81 18.28
N GLY A 324 -14.67 -25.10 18.05
CA GLY A 324 -14.12 -25.94 16.97
C GLY A 324 -12.99 -26.87 17.42
N GLU A 325 -12.52 -27.72 16.51
CA GLU A 325 -11.46 -28.71 16.79
C GLU A 325 -10.09 -28.17 16.38
N THR A 326 -9.11 -28.24 17.28
CA THR A 326 -7.71 -27.95 16.97
C THR A 326 -6.91 -29.24 16.89
N LYS A 327 -6.35 -29.56 15.71
CA LYS A 327 -5.31 -30.58 15.61
C LYS A 327 -3.99 -30.02 16.17
N ASN A 328 -3.36 -30.74 17.09
CA ASN A 328 -2.04 -30.37 17.64
C ASN A 328 -0.94 -30.41 16.58
N PHE A 329 -1.10 -31.24 15.55
CA PHE A 329 -0.20 -31.36 14.41
C PHE A 329 -1.01 -31.44 13.12
N ASN A 330 -0.58 -30.67 12.12
CA ASN A 330 -1.14 -30.69 10.76
C ASN A 330 0.04 -30.73 9.79
N SER A 331 0.14 -31.82 9.03
CA SER A 331 1.23 -32.08 8.08
C SER A 331 1.29 -31.03 6.97
N GLU A 332 0.14 -30.55 6.51
CA GLU A 332 0.03 -29.59 5.41
C GLU A 332 0.62 -28.21 5.78
N HIS A 333 0.75 -27.89 7.08
CA HIS A 333 1.34 -26.64 7.59
C HIS A 333 2.79 -26.78 8.09
N TYR A 334 3.35 -27.98 8.18
CA TYR A 334 4.63 -28.24 8.87
C TYR A 334 5.80 -27.42 8.27
N PHE A 335 6.05 -27.56 6.97
CA PHE A 335 7.16 -26.87 6.30
C PHE A 335 7.02 -25.35 6.34
N LYS A 336 5.81 -24.85 6.06
CA LYS A 336 5.51 -23.41 6.12
C LYS A 336 5.78 -22.80 7.49
N ASN A 337 5.44 -23.51 8.56
CA ASN A 337 5.74 -23.05 9.92
C ASN A 337 7.24 -23.03 10.19
N ALA A 338 7.97 -24.06 9.72
CA ALA A 338 9.43 -24.08 9.82
C ALA A 338 10.08 -22.93 9.03
N ASP A 339 9.58 -22.62 7.83
CA ASP A 339 10.09 -21.49 7.03
C ASP A 339 9.81 -20.14 7.70
N LYS A 340 8.60 -19.95 8.25
CA LYS A 340 8.29 -18.76 9.06
C LYS A 340 9.23 -18.58 10.25
N THR A 341 9.64 -19.67 10.93
CA THR A 341 10.62 -19.54 12.02
C THR A 341 12.01 -19.09 11.53
N ARG A 342 12.34 -19.34 10.26
CA ARG A 342 13.61 -18.97 9.63
C ARG A 342 13.56 -17.66 8.82
N GLU A 343 12.39 -17.04 8.68
CA GLU A 343 12.20 -15.80 7.90
C GLU A 343 13.20 -14.69 8.28
N HIS A 344 13.52 -14.58 9.56
CA HIS A 344 14.52 -13.61 10.06
C HIS A 344 15.92 -13.78 9.45
N ILE A 345 16.30 -15.00 9.02
CA ILE A 345 17.59 -15.27 8.36
C ILE A 345 17.59 -14.66 6.96
N GLU A 346 16.50 -14.81 6.21
CA GLU A 346 16.36 -14.23 4.87
C GLU A 346 16.33 -12.70 4.93
N LEU A 347 15.58 -12.14 5.88
CA LEU A 347 15.54 -10.70 6.13
C LEU A 347 16.95 -10.16 6.47
N ALA A 348 17.72 -10.87 7.28
CA ALA A 348 19.10 -10.47 7.59
C ALA A 348 20.01 -10.53 6.35
N ASN A 349 19.90 -11.59 5.54
CA ASN A 349 20.69 -11.73 4.32
C ASN A 349 20.44 -10.60 3.31
N ARG A 350 19.17 -10.16 3.18
CA ARG A 350 18.76 -9.02 2.34
C ARG A 350 19.04 -7.65 2.97
N SER A 351 19.52 -7.63 4.21
CA SER A 351 19.67 -6.44 5.05
C SER A 351 18.34 -5.71 5.30
N GLU A 352 17.22 -6.42 5.32
CA GLU A 352 15.89 -5.85 5.59
C GLU A 352 15.60 -5.77 7.09
N PHE A 353 16.04 -6.76 7.86
CA PHE A 353 15.96 -6.72 9.31
C PHE A 353 17.12 -7.49 9.93
N ILE A 354 17.87 -6.85 10.82
CA ILE A 354 18.98 -7.48 11.54
C ILE A 354 18.87 -7.06 13.01
N PHE A 355 18.78 -8.05 13.91
CA PHE A 355 18.80 -7.83 15.35
C PHE A 355 20.17 -8.15 15.93
N PHE A 356 20.69 -7.23 16.73
CA PHE A 356 21.89 -7.41 17.53
C PHE A 356 21.46 -7.50 18.99
N PRO A 357 21.73 -8.61 19.69
CA PRO A 357 21.23 -8.83 21.05
C PRO A 357 21.93 -8.00 22.13
N GLY A 358 22.99 -7.27 21.77
CA GLY A 358 23.91 -6.65 22.72
C GLY A 358 24.83 -7.69 23.38
N ALA A 359 25.98 -7.23 23.86
CA ALA A 359 26.99 -8.10 24.46
C ALA A 359 26.86 -8.18 25.99
N LYS A 360 27.18 -9.35 26.57
CA LYS A 360 27.31 -9.51 28.02
C LYS A 360 28.76 -9.58 28.47
N SER A 361 29.70 -9.85 27.55
CA SER A 361 31.14 -9.84 27.79
C SER A 361 31.88 -8.92 26.81
N GLU A 362 33.08 -8.46 27.15
CA GLU A 362 33.88 -7.62 26.25
C GLU A 362 34.30 -8.34 24.96
N ASN A 363 34.53 -9.65 24.99
CA ASN A 363 34.82 -10.43 23.77
C ASN A 363 33.61 -10.48 22.82
N GLU A 364 32.42 -10.75 23.35
CA GLU A 364 31.17 -10.70 22.57
C GLU A 364 30.93 -9.31 21.99
N LYS A 365 31.26 -8.26 22.76
CA LYS A 365 31.11 -6.87 22.35
C LYS A 365 31.99 -6.54 21.16
N ALA A 366 33.25 -6.92 21.17
CA ALA A 366 34.15 -6.73 20.04
C ALA A 366 33.62 -7.44 18.78
N GLN A 367 33.20 -8.70 18.90
CA GLN A 367 32.66 -9.48 17.78
C GLN A 367 31.36 -8.89 17.23
N LEU A 368 30.43 -8.51 18.12
CA LEU A 368 29.15 -7.92 17.72
C LEU A 368 29.33 -6.55 17.08
N ARG A 369 30.27 -5.72 17.56
CA ARG A 369 30.62 -4.44 16.94
C ARG A 369 31.17 -4.61 15.54
N GLU A 370 32.13 -5.51 15.34
CA GLU A 370 32.68 -5.75 14.00
C GLU A 370 31.63 -6.35 13.04
N LYS A 371 30.76 -7.24 13.53
CA LYS A 371 29.62 -7.73 12.74
C LYS A 371 28.67 -6.59 12.37
N ALA A 372 28.32 -5.72 13.32
CA ALA A 372 27.50 -4.54 13.11
C ALA A 372 28.12 -3.61 12.05
N LYS A 373 29.41 -3.33 12.16
CA LYS A 373 30.15 -2.52 11.18
C LYS A 373 30.11 -3.16 9.80
N SER A 374 30.34 -4.46 9.70
CA SER A 374 30.27 -5.19 8.43
C SER A 374 28.88 -5.10 7.79
N GLU A 375 27.80 -5.21 8.56
CA GLU A 375 26.43 -5.09 8.01
C GLU A 375 26.11 -3.66 7.56
N ILE A 376 26.51 -2.64 8.32
CA ILE A 376 26.38 -1.23 7.90
C ILE A 376 27.18 -0.98 6.62
N ARG A 377 28.44 -1.44 6.57
CA ARG A 377 29.30 -1.36 5.38
C ARG A 377 28.65 -2.05 4.17
N LYS A 378 28.02 -3.20 4.38
CA LYS A 378 27.26 -3.91 3.34
C LYS A 378 26.05 -3.09 2.84
N ILE A 379 25.40 -2.30 3.70
CA ILE A 379 24.30 -1.42 3.30
C ILE A 379 24.83 -0.24 2.48
N ILE A 380 25.78 0.53 3.00
CA ILE A 380 26.29 1.75 2.32
C ILE A 380 26.95 1.44 0.97
N ASN A 381 27.56 0.26 0.81
CA ASN A 381 28.14 -0.19 -0.47
C ASN A 381 27.09 -0.56 -1.53
N LYS A 382 25.79 -0.49 -1.22
CA LYS A 382 24.71 -0.61 -2.21
C LYS A 382 24.37 0.72 -2.89
N ALA A 383 24.90 1.84 -2.40
CA ALA A 383 24.69 3.14 -3.03
C ALA A 383 25.34 3.17 -4.42
N GLU A 384 24.65 3.74 -5.40
CA GLU A 384 25.13 3.91 -6.77
C GLU A 384 25.37 5.38 -7.12
N ASP A 385 24.59 6.29 -6.53
CA ASP A 385 24.66 7.73 -6.82
C ASP A 385 24.85 8.55 -5.53
N THR A 386 23.96 8.35 -4.54
CA THR A 386 23.95 9.17 -3.32
C THR A 386 23.81 8.33 -2.06
N CYS A 387 24.60 8.65 -1.03
CA CYS A 387 24.51 8.03 0.28
C CYS A 387 24.33 9.10 1.37
N TYR A 388 23.26 9.00 2.19
CA TYR A 388 23.14 9.80 3.41
C TYR A 388 23.41 8.96 4.67
N LEU A 389 24.26 9.48 5.55
CA LEU A 389 24.48 8.94 6.91
C LEU A 389 23.96 9.95 7.93
N CYS A 390 22.84 9.63 8.57
CA CYS A 390 22.15 10.53 9.48
C CYS A 390 22.25 9.98 10.90
N ASP A 391 23.04 10.63 11.76
CA ASP A 391 23.09 10.34 13.19
C ASP A 391 23.45 11.63 13.95
N PRO A 392 22.63 12.05 14.93
CA PRO A 392 22.91 13.25 15.71
C PRO A 392 24.30 13.21 16.39
N TYR A 393 24.80 12.02 16.71
CA TYR A 393 26.05 11.79 17.41
C TYR A 393 27.19 11.30 16.50
N PHE A 394 27.04 11.43 15.17
CA PHE A 394 28.07 11.02 14.19
C PHE A 394 29.37 11.82 14.37
N ARG A 395 30.50 11.12 14.45
CA ARG A 395 31.84 11.67 14.77
C ARG A 395 32.86 11.37 13.69
N SER A 396 34.05 11.96 13.82
CA SER A 396 35.23 11.69 12.97
C SER A 396 35.55 10.19 12.85
N ILE A 397 35.50 9.45 13.97
CA ILE A 397 35.74 8.01 13.97
C ILE A 397 34.71 7.23 13.14
N ASP A 398 33.45 7.69 13.10
CA ASP A 398 32.39 7.05 12.31
C ASP A 398 32.61 7.29 10.80
N ILE A 399 33.21 8.42 10.41
CA ILE A 399 33.61 8.66 9.01
C ILE A 399 34.62 7.58 8.57
N VAL A 400 35.62 7.32 9.41
CA VAL A 400 36.64 6.30 9.13
C VAL A 400 36.05 4.89 9.16
N ASP A 401 35.23 4.58 10.16
CA ASP A 401 34.65 3.24 10.33
C ASP A 401 33.64 2.87 9.23
N TYR A 402 32.98 3.86 8.61
CA TYR A 402 31.89 3.64 7.67
C TYR A 402 32.12 4.29 6.30
N ALA A 403 32.22 5.62 6.23
CA ALA A 403 32.26 6.34 4.95
C ALA A 403 33.49 5.94 4.11
N PHE A 404 34.66 5.73 4.72
CA PHE A 404 35.88 5.31 4.03
C PHE A 404 35.79 3.91 3.40
N HIS A 405 34.80 3.11 3.80
CA HIS A 405 34.61 1.75 3.30
C HIS A 405 33.62 1.67 2.13
N ILE A 406 33.15 2.81 1.61
CA ILE A 406 32.35 2.86 0.37
C ILE A 406 33.29 2.63 -0.82
N LYS A 407 33.02 1.58 -1.59
CA LYS A 407 33.89 1.11 -2.68
C LYS A 407 33.54 1.70 -4.04
N ASN A 408 32.29 2.08 -4.23
CA ASN A 408 31.80 2.64 -5.48
C ASN A 408 32.30 4.08 -5.60
N THR A 409 32.97 4.38 -6.71
CA THR A 409 33.57 5.69 -6.99
C THR A 409 32.53 6.66 -7.55
N GLY A 410 32.66 7.96 -7.22
CA GLY A 410 31.77 8.99 -7.75
C GLY A 410 30.42 9.11 -7.04
N ILE A 411 30.27 8.46 -5.88
CA ILE A 411 29.12 8.63 -4.99
C ILE A 411 29.26 9.91 -4.19
N LYS A 412 28.17 10.68 -4.10
CA LYS A 412 28.08 11.78 -3.14
C LYS A 412 27.72 11.25 -1.75
N ILE A 413 28.63 11.39 -0.78
CA ILE A 413 28.42 10.95 0.60
C ILE A 413 28.05 12.17 1.46
N ASN A 414 26.80 12.21 1.89
CA ASN A 414 26.22 13.29 2.67
C ASN A 414 26.03 12.86 4.13
N ILE A 415 26.70 13.52 5.07
CA ILE A 415 26.61 13.19 6.49
C ILE A 415 25.84 14.29 7.21
N LEU A 416 24.81 13.92 7.98
CA LEU A 416 24.00 14.85 8.77
C LEU A 416 24.09 14.51 10.25
N ASN A 417 24.60 15.45 11.04
CA ASN A 417 24.77 15.31 12.49
C ASN A 417 24.20 16.53 13.26
N SER A 418 24.35 16.54 14.58
CA SER A 418 23.90 17.64 15.44
C SER A 418 25.07 18.53 15.88
N LYS A 419 24.94 19.84 15.64
CA LYS A 419 25.88 20.83 16.19
C LYS A 419 25.93 20.76 17.72
N GLU A 420 24.79 20.61 18.37
CA GLU A 420 24.69 20.52 19.84
C GLU A 420 25.45 19.29 20.39
N ALA A 421 25.39 18.16 19.69
CA ALA A 421 26.05 16.93 20.14
C ALA A 421 27.57 16.99 19.93
N ILE A 422 28.03 17.51 18.78
CA ILE A 422 29.46 17.60 18.47
C ILE A 422 30.15 18.63 19.38
N LEU A 423 29.50 19.76 19.67
CA LEU A 423 30.05 20.80 20.53
C LEU A 423 30.33 20.34 21.97
N LYS A 424 29.70 19.25 22.42
CA LYS A 424 29.97 18.65 23.73
C LYS A 424 31.33 17.94 23.78
N ILE A 425 32.00 17.76 22.65
CA ILE A 425 33.26 17.03 22.52
C ILE A 425 34.31 18.00 22.01
N ASN A 426 35.24 18.38 22.89
CA ASN A 426 36.30 19.33 22.56
C ASN A 426 37.17 18.82 21.40
N GLY A 427 37.35 19.66 20.38
CA GLY A 427 38.20 19.38 19.23
C GLY A 427 37.57 18.49 18.15
N GLU A 428 36.32 18.02 18.32
CA GLU A 428 35.72 17.07 17.38
C GLU A 428 35.41 17.71 16.02
N VAL A 429 35.08 19.00 16.00
CA VAL A 429 34.86 19.76 14.75
C VAL A 429 36.13 19.78 13.91
N GLN A 430 37.28 20.08 14.54
CA GLN A 430 38.58 20.10 13.88
C GLN A 430 38.96 18.71 13.38
N LYS A 431 38.76 17.66 14.19
CA LYS A 431 39.02 16.27 13.77
C LYS A 431 38.17 15.84 12.58
N ILE A 432 36.89 16.23 12.54
CA ILE A 432 36.05 15.97 11.37
C ILE A 432 36.64 16.69 10.16
N ASN A 433 36.99 17.97 10.27
CA ASN A 433 37.60 18.72 9.18
C ASN A 433 38.89 18.06 8.65
N GLU A 434 39.81 17.68 9.54
CA GLU A 434 41.04 16.96 9.18
C GLU A 434 40.75 15.61 8.48
N THR A 435 39.74 14.88 8.96
CA THR A 435 39.32 13.59 8.38
C THR A 435 38.75 13.79 6.97
N LEU A 436 37.96 14.86 6.76
CA LEU A 436 37.40 15.21 5.46
C LEU A 436 38.47 15.65 4.48
N GLU A 437 39.40 16.50 4.90
CA GLU A 437 40.56 16.90 4.07
C GLU A 437 41.38 15.68 3.65
N THR A 438 41.62 14.76 4.59
CA THR A 438 42.33 13.50 4.30
C THR A 438 41.58 12.67 3.26
N TYR A 439 40.27 12.49 3.41
CA TYR A 439 39.49 11.66 2.49
C TYR A 439 39.32 12.30 1.12
N ASN A 440 38.83 13.55 1.08
CA ASN A 440 38.51 14.28 -0.14
C ASN A 440 39.75 14.70 -0.93
N SER A 441 40.96 14.59 -0.36
CA SER A 441 42.20 14.73 -1.14
C SER A 441 42.43 13.59 -2.13
N ASN A 442 41.73 12.46 -1.98
CA ASN A 442 41.81 11.33 -2.89
C ASN A 442 40.87 11.51 -4.09
N PRO A 443 41.24 11.02 -5.29
CA PRO A 443 40.37 11.08 -6.45
C PRO A 443 39.09 10.26 -6.21
N PHE A 444 37.98 10.74 -6.79
CA PHE A 444 36.65 10.11 -6.72
C PHE A 444 36.05 9.98 -5.32
N SER A 445 36.55 10.79 -4.38
CA SER A 445 36.09 10.87 -3.00
C SER A 445 35.36 12.18 -2.76
N ASP A 446 34.10 12.12 -2.34
CA ASP A 446 33.27 13.29 -2.06
C ASP A 446 32.41 13.05 -0.81
N ILE A 447 32.96 13.43 0.35
CA ILE A 447 32.23 13.48 1.62
C ILE A 447 31.97 14.93 2.00
N GLU A 448 30.70 15.24 2.24
CA GLU A 448 30.26 16.48 2.85
C GLU A 448 29.59 16.18 4.19
N VAL A 449 29.87 17.01 5.20
CA VAL A 449 29.26 16.90 6.53
C VAL A 449 28.54 18.21 6.84
N HIS A 450 27.25 18.10 7.13
CA HIS A 450 26.40 19.19 7.58
C HIS A 450 25.95 18.95 9.03
N SER A 451 26.00 20.02 9.83
CA SER A 451 25.54 20.00 11.22
C SER A 451 24.24 20.78 11.36
N LEU A 452 23.21 20.12 11.90
CA LEU A 452 21.92 20.75 12.20
C LEU A 452 22.09 21.88 13.22
N ARG A 453 21.48 23.03 12.93
CA ARG A 453 21.48 24.22 13.79
C ARG A 453 20.50 24.05 14.96
N GLY A 454 20.82 24.67 16.09
CA GLY A 454 19.96 24.68 17.28
C GLY A 454 19.80 23.31 17.93
N LYS A 455 18.67 23.13 18.64
CA LYS A 455 18.30 21.84 19.21
C LYS A 455 18.00 20.86 18.09
N SER A 456 18.66 19.71 18.10
CA SER A 456 18.55 18.76 16.99
C SER A 456 17.12 18.29 16.77
N ILE A 457 16.61 18.50 15.55
CA ILE A 457 15.34 17.94 15.07
C ILE A 457 15.49 16.47 14.65
N LEU A 458 16.73 16.04 14.38
CA LEU A 458 17.06 14.65 14.12
C LEU A 458 17.34 13.98 15.47
N HIS A 459 16.57 12.95 15.81
CA HIS A 459 16.81 12.09 16.96
C HIS A 459 17.14 10.67 16.51
N ASP A 460 16.39 10.19 15.53
CA ASP A 460 16.52 8.86 14.96
C ASP A 460 17.67 8.81 13.94
N ARG A 461 18.13 7.60 13.64
CA ARG A 461 19.29 7.39 12.78
C ARG A 461 18.88 6.68 11.52
N PHE A 462 19.42 7.15 10.40
CA PHE A 462 19.08 6.64 9.09
C PHE A 462 20.33 6.43 8.25
N ILE A 463 20.31 5.37 7.44
CA ILE A 463 21.15 5.24 6.25
C ILE A 463 20.22 5.34 5.05
N ILE A 464 20.57 6.20 4.10
CA ILE A 464 19.88 6.31 2.82
C ILE A 464 20.88 5.94 1.74
N THR A 465 20.55 4.96 0.90
CA THR A 465 21.31 4.65 -0.32
C THR A 465 20.37 4.80 -1.50
N ASP A 466 20.57 5.84 -2.30
CA ASP A 466 19.69 6.22 -3.40
C ASP A 466 18.23 6.36 -2.90
N GLU A 467 17.29 5.53 -3.37
CA GLU A 467 15.87 5.57 -2.93
C GLU A 467 15.56 4.70 -1.70
N LYS A 468 16.54 4.00 -1.12
CA LYS A 468 16.31 3.02 -0.05
C LYS A 468 16.74 3.58 1.30
N VAL A 469 15.91 3.36 2.31
CA VAL A 469 16.12 3.89 3.67
C VAL A 469 16.19 2.74 4.68
N TRP A 470 17.17 2.82 5.59
CA TRP A 470 17.29 1.95 6.76
C TRP A 470 17.23 2.80 8.02
N PHE A 471 16.39 2.39 8.96
CA PHE A 471 16.40 2.86 10.34
C PHE A 471 17.43 2.09 11.15
N ILE A 472 18.14 2.79 12.02
CA ILE A 472 19.14 2.24 12.93
C ILE A 472 18.78 2.58 14.36
N GLY A 473 18.62 1.57 15.20
CA GLY A 473 18.12 1.71 16.58
C GLY A 473 19.08 2.36 17.58
N SER A 474 20.36 2.53 17.23
CA SER A 474 21.36 3.18 18.07
C SER A 474 22.35 3.96 17.21
N SER A 475 23.07 4.91 17.82
CA SER A 475 24.11 5.67 17.13
C SER A 475 25.23 4.76 16.61
N PHE A 476 25.89 5.19 15.53
CA PHE A 476 26.92 4.44 14.82
C PHE A 476 28.09 4.04 15.72
N ASN A 477 28.44 4.92 16.66
CA ASN A 477 29.50 4.70 17.65
C ASN A 477 29.12 3.68 18.76
N GLU A 478 27.83 3.47 19.00
CA GLU A 478 27.29 2.54 20.01
C GLU A 478 26.71 1.25 19.39
N PHE A 479 26.77 1.12 18.06
CA PHE A 479 26.16 0.01 17.34
C PHE A 479 26.88 -1.31 17.67
N GLY A 480 26.11 -2.30 18.15
CA GLY A 480 26.64 -3.58 18.66
C GLY A 480 27.01 -3.61 20.15
N ASN A 481 27.02 -2.47 20.86
CA ASN A 481 27.22 -2.45 22.32
C ASN A 481 25.96 -2.86 23.08
N ARG A 482 24.81 -2.38 22.61
CA ARG A 482 23.48 -2.62 23.21
C ARG A 482 22.59 -3.38 22.25
N ALA A 483 21.51 -3.94 22.79
CA ALA A 483 20.48 -4.54 21.96
C ALA A 483 19.90 -3.47 21.01
N THR A 484 19.94 -3.74 19.71
CA THR A 484 19.54 -2.78 18.67
C THR A 484 19.19 -3.51 17.38
N CYS A 485 18.56 -2.82 16.44
CA CYS A 485 18.22 -3.38 15.14
C CYS A 485 18.54 -2.42 14.00
N ILE A 486 18.77 -3.00 12.83
CA ILE A 486 18.67 -2.33 11.53
C ILE A 486 17.36 -2.80 10.90
N ALA A 487 16.53 -1.88 10.42
CA ALA A 487 15.29 -2.20 9.72
C ALA A 487 15.17 -1.36 8.45
N ARG A 488 14.94 -2.02 7.31
CA ARG A 488 14.64 -1.33 6.05
C ARG A 488 13.22 -0.77 6.10
N ILE A 489 13.08 0.50 5.75
CA ILE A 489 11.80 1.18 5.66
C ILE A 489 11.17 0.87 4.30
N PRO A 490 9.85 0.59 4.23
CA PRO A 490 9.15 0.42 2.96
C PRO A 490 9.36 1.63 2.05
N ASP A 491 9.59 1.39 0.75
CA ASP A 491 10.03 2.43 -0.18
C ASP A 491 9.09 3.66 -0.21
N SER A 492 7.76 3.46 -0.09
CA SER A 492 6.79 4.56 -0.04
C SER A 492 6.94 5.46 1.19
N SER A 493 7.21 4.88 2.36
CA SER A 493 7.50 5.63 3.59
C SER A 493 8.92 6.22 3.56
N GLY A 494 9.87 5.51 2.94
CA GLY A 494 11.25 5.98 2.75
C GLY A 494 11.32 7.29 1.99
N ARG A 495 10.53 7.45 0.92
CA ARG A 495 10.45 8.70 0.14
C ARG A 495 10.06 9.93 0.98
N LEU A 496 9.20 9.76 1.98
CA LEU A 496 8.83 10.84 2.89
C LEU A 496 10.02 11.25 3.78
N ILE A 497 10.80 10.26 4.25
CA ILE A 497 12.00 10.49 5.07
C ILE A 497 13.08 11.19 4.24
N ILE A 498 13.37 10.68 3.04
CA ILE A 498 14.37 11.26 2.12
C ILE A 498 14.07 12.73 1.89
N LYS A 499 12.82 13.08 1.57
CA LYS A 499 12.41 14.47 1.32
C LYS A 499 12.72 15.41 2.50
N GLU A 500 12.46 14.99 3.73
CA GLU A 500 12.76 15.83 4.90
C GLU A 500 14.27 15.88 5.20
N ILE A 501 15.00 14.77 5.04
CA ILE A 501 16.47 14.75 5.19
C ILE A 501 17.14 15.68 4.18
N GLU A 502 16.75 15.61 2.90
CA GLU A 502 17.26 16.48 1.84
C GLU A 502 16.94 17.95 2.10
N LYS A 503 15.73 18.25 2.59
CA LYS A 503 15.34 19.59 3.00
C LYS A 503 16.21 20.11 4.15
N TRP A 504 16.49 19.28 5.15
CA TRP A 504 17.34 19.68 6.28
C TRP A 504 18.81 19.83 5.87
N TYR A 505 19.28 18.97 4.98
CA TYR A 505 20.66 18.96 4.49
C TYR A 505 20.96 20.14 3.57
N ASN A 506 20.09 20.40 2.57
CA ASN A 506 20.32 21.40 1.53
C ASN A 506 19.88 22.83 1.91
N SER A 507 19.43 23.06 3.14
CA SER A 507 18.95 24.37 3.58
C SER A 507 19.79 24.94 4.71
N ASP A 508 20.38 26.11 4.47
CA ASP A 508 21.16 26.87 5.45
C ASP A 508 20.37 27.26 6.71
N SER A 509 19.04 27.28 6.61
CA SER A 509 18.16 27.52 7.74
C SER A 509 18.14 26.36 8.74
N TYR A 510 18.38 25.13 8.27
CA TYR A 510 18.33 23.91 9.07
C TYR A 510 19.72 23.39 9.44
N SER A 511 20.68 23.44 8.52
CA SER A 511 22.03 22.92 8.74
C SER A 511 23.12 23.89 8.25
N GLN A 512 24.36 23.57 8.57
CA GLN A 512 25.54 24.31 8.13
C GLN A 512 26.65 23.33 7.79
N ASN A 513 27.40 23.60 6.71
CA ASN A 513 28.58 22.81 6.37
C ASN A 513 29.63 22.91 7.50
N ILE A 514 30.20 21.77 7.90
CA ILE A 514 31.10 21.72 9.06
C ILE A 514 32.45 22.42 8.81
N ILE A 515 32.89 22.52 7.55
CA ILE A 515 34.14 23.20 7.18
C ILE A 515 34.00 24.71 7.38
N GLU A 516 32.87 25.29 6.94
CA GLU A 516 32.56 26.69 7.21
C GLU A 516 32.41 26.95 8.70
N TYR A 517 31.85 25.98 9.43
CA TYR A 517 31.72 26.07 10.86
C TYR A 517 33.08 26.07 11.58
N ALA A 518 34.02 25.20 11.18
CA ALA A 518 35.36 25.11 11.76
C ALA A 518 36.17 26.42 11.62
N LYS A 519 35.91 27.21 10.56
CA LYS A 519 36.54 28.53 10.34
C LYS A 519 36.02 29.63 11.28
N ASN A 520 34.87 29.42 11.92
CA ASN A 520 34.19 30.38 12.79
C ASN A 520 34.35 30.08 14.29
N ILE A 521 35.15 29.07 14.65
CA ILE A 521 35.54 28.68 16.01
C ILE A 521 37.03 28.97 16.15
#